data_AF-A0AAU5GDI0-F1
#
_entry.id   AF-A0AAU5GDI0-F1
#
_cell.length_a   1.000
_cell.length_b   1.000
_cell.length_c   1.000
_cell.angle_alpha   90.00
_cell.angle_beta   90.00
_cell.angle_gamma   90.00
#
_symmetry.space_group_name_H-M   'P 1'
#
loop_
_entity.id
_entity.type
_entity.pdbx_description
1 polymer ?
#
loop_
_entity_poly.entity_id
_entity_poly.type
_entity_poly.pdbx_seq_one_letter_code
_entity_poly.pdbx_strand_id
1 'polypeptide(L)'
;MHVLKVGPRDAGTVVVLVPGMFGAANDFRLMARDLVASVPGIQVWAVDRREENLADRSGFGGGSGDPVGYYLDGRYRSLEPAAAGFIGRWGLERALDDLRCVVLAARAGGRRRVVLGGHSWGATTASAYAAWDFDGRPGYRDLAGLAVLDGGVRGAFEGTGAPVQDSPEEVRDRLAAIAGGRVFDMTLSGVGLGSRAESTQIWYQLAGWYAHHDPRGRSVLQDRVPEALRVPFPVTNAALLGSFVDAGFGWPNDISVHSGHLAAEADADAGGVRGWVDDGITPIGRVAEAYAGPVPGVWEWYWPARLSVDLDVSDAYADTDLARSLGLRLRHAPGLDIPLYAFQTSYSKGTVVESARRVVAESRIPYAAYESDEGMNHLDPLFAATAHNTATRTLAEFLGRVVGGR
;
A
#
# COMPACT_ATOMS: atom_id res chain seq x y z
N MET A 1 -14.84 -3.11 -7.52
CA MET A 1 -13.94 -2.12 -6.89
C MET A 1 -14.63 -1.56 -5.67
N HIS A 2 -14.06 -1.81 -4.51
CA HIS A 2 -14.50 -1.20 -3.26
C HIS A 2 -13.67 0.06 -3.01
N VAL A 3 -14.23 1.02 -2.29
CA VAL A 3 -13.55 2.28 -1.96
C VAL A 3 -13.84 2.60 -0.51
N LEU A 4 -12.79 2.68 0.31
CA LEU A 4 -12.88 3.27 1.64
C LEU A 4 -13.14 4.77 1.49
N LYS A 5 -14.17 5.30 2.16
CA LYS A 5 -14.44 6.74 2.16
C LYS A 5 -14.41 7.26 3.59
N VAL A 6 -13.58 8.27 3.84
CA VAL A 6 -13.43 8.92 5.14
C VAL A 6 -13.67 10.42 4.96
N GLY A 7 -14.51 10.99 5.81
CA GLY A 7 -14.84 12.43 5.81
C GLY A 7 -16.21 12.78 5.20
N PRO A 8 -16.54 14.08 5.17
CA PRO A 8 -17.86 14.59 4.80
C PRO A 8 -18.22 14.31 3.33
N ARG A 9 -19.45 13.84 3.08
CA ARG A 9 -19.92 13.41 1.74
C ARG A 9 -19.99 14.55 0.73
N ASP A 10 -20.18 15.78 1.21
CA ASP A 10 -20.33 17.03 0.47
C ASP A 10 -19.01 17.82 0.32
N ALA A 11 -17.87 17.23 0.71
CA ALA A 11 -16.54 17.79 0.48
C ALA A 11 -16.33 18.25 -0.98
N GLY A 12 -15.79 19.47 -1.13
CA GLY A 12 -15.49 20.06 -2.45
C GLY A 12 -14.23 19.49 -3.11
N THR A 13 -13.38 18.81 -2.33
CA THR A 13 -12.18 18.13 -2.82
C THR A 13 -12.17 16.68 -2.34
N VAL A 14 -11.84 15.76 -3.24
CA VAL A 14 -11.64 14.34 -2.91
C VAL A 14 -10.17 13.99 -3.13
N VAL A 15 -9.53 13.40 -2.13
CA VAL A 15 -8.18 12.83 -2.24
C VAL A 15 -8.35 11.33 -2.50
N VAL A 16 -7.99 10.88 -3.70
CA VAL A 16 -8.02 9.45 -4.06
C VAL A 16 -6.63 8.87 -3.82
N LEU A 17 -6.52 7.84 -2.98
CA LEU A 17 -5.25 7.20 -2.60
C LEU A 17 -5.19 5.76 -3.13
N VAL A 18 -4.09 5.44 -3.80
CA VAL A 18 -3.80 4.12 -4.37
C VAL A 18 -2.76 3.41 -3.50
N PRO A 19 -3.07 2.19 -2.99
CA PRO A 19 -2.11 1.45 -2.17
C PRO A 19 -0.92 0.92 -2.96
N GLY A 20 0.17 0.65 -2.24
CA GLY A 20 1.40 0.04 -2.75
C GLY A 20 1.24 -1.45 -3.09
N MET A 21 2.39 -2.10 -3.33
CA MET A 21 2.43 -3.55 -3.56
C MET A 21 1.84 -4.29 -2.36
N PHE A 22 0.90 -5.19 -2.61
CA PHE A 22 0.10 -5.91 -1.60
C PHE A 22 -0.75 -5.03 -0.66
N GLY A 23 -0.66 -3.70 -0.69
CA GLY A 23 -1.48 -2.84 0.15
C GLY A 23 -2.94 -2.80 -0.33
N ALA A 24 -3.89 -2.66 0.60
CA ALA A 24 -5.32 -2.50 0.31
C ALA A 24 -5.86 -1.19 0.92
N ALA A 25 -7.13 -0.84 0.68
CA ALA A 25 -7.64 0.49 1.02
C ALA A 25 -7.55 0.83 2.52
N ASN A 26 -7.51 -0.18 3.41
CA ASN A 26 -7.44 0.07 4.85
C ASN A 26 -6.07 0.58 5.34
N ASP A 27 -5.00 0.41 4.54
CA ASP A 27 -3.67 1.00 4.80
C ASP A 27 -3.76 2.51 5.06
N PHE A 28 -4.64 3.18 4.31
CA PHE A 28 -4.82 4.62 4.43
C PHE A 28 -5.83 5.04 5.48
N ARG A 29 -6.52 4.14 6.20
CA ARG A 29 -7.63 4.55 7.09
C ARG A 29 -7.17 5.56 8.15
N LEU A 30 -6.02 5.30 8.76
CA LEU A 30 -5.49 6.15 9.83
C LEU A 30 -5.02 7.50 9.27
N MET A 31 -4.18 7.48 8.22
CA MET A 31 -3.80 8.69 7.50
C MET A 31 -5.02 9.50 7.02
N ALA A 32 -6.05 8.84 6.50
CA ALA A 32 -7.27 9.48 6.00
C ALA A 32 -8.05 10.20 7.10
N ARG A 33 -8.15 9.60 8.30
CA ARG A 33 -8.77 10.26 9.46
C ARG A 33 -7.99 11.51 9.86
N ASP A 34 -6.67 11.40 9.88
CA ASP A 34 -5.78 12.48 10.30
C ASP A 34 -5.79 13.64 9.27
N LEU A 35 -5.81 13.33 7.97
CA LEU A 35 -5.95 14.33 6.89
C LEU A 35 -7.29 15.05 6.93
N VAL A 36 -8.40 14.31 7.08
CA VAL A 36 -9.75 14.90 7.15
C VAL A 36 -9.90 15.79 8.39
N ALA A 37 -9.29 15.41 9.51
CA ALA A 37 -9.26 16.24 10.72
C ALA A 37 -8.44 17.52 10.51
N SER A 38 -7.39 17.47 9.69
CA SER A 38 -6.45 18.58 9.48
C SER A 38 -6.87 19.55 8.37
N VAL A 39 -7.60 19.09 7.36
CA VAL A 39 -7.96 19.90 6.17
C VAL A 39 -9.47 19.94 6.00
N PRO A 40 -10.14 21.04 6.40
CA PRO A 40 -11.57 21.19 6.19
C PRO A 40 -11.96 21.12 4.71
N GLY A 41 -13.09 20.46 4.42
CA GLY A 41 -13.66 20.42 3.07
C GLY A 41 -13.07 19.36 2.14
N ILE A 42 -12.23 18.45 2.65
CA ILE A 42 -11.78 17.25 1.91
C ILE A 42 -12.53 15.99 2.33
N GLN A 43 -12.55 15.00 1.44
CA GLN A 43 -12.88 13.61 1.73
C GLN A 43 -11.78 12.73 1.16
N VAL A 44 -11.38 11.68 1.86
CA VAL A 44 -10.35 10.75 1.39
C VAL A 44 -11.01 9.46 0.91
N TRP A 45 -10.63 9.01 -0.29
CA TRP A 45 -11.09 7.79 -0.94
C TRP A 45 -9.87 6.88 -1.14
N ALA A 46 -9.78 5.76 -0.43
CA ALA A 46 -8.73 4.77 -0.69
C ALA A 46 -9.30 3.60 -1.51
N VAL A 47 -8.56 3.15 -2.51
CA VAL A 47 -9.02 2.20 -3.52
C VAL A 47 -8.63 0.78 -3.16
N ASP A 48 -9.60 -0.13 -3.16
CA ASP A 48 -9.33 -1.57 -3.26
C ASP A 48 -9.31 -1.97 -4.72
N ARG A 49 -8.21 -2.58 -5.20
CA ARG A 49 -8.16 -3.14 -6.54
C ARG A 49 -9.13 -4.32 -6.68
N ARG A 50 -9.31 -4.81 -7.89
CA ARG A 50 -10.36 -5.78 -8.24
C ARG A 50 -10.11 -7.14 -7.60
N GLU A 51 -8.86 -7.50 -7.39
CA GLU A 51 -8.36 -8.68 -6.73
C GLU A 51 -8.85 -8.81 -5.29
N GLU A 52 -9.18 -7.70 -4.63
CA GLU A 52 -9.77 -7.72 -3.29
C GLU A 52 -11.13 -8.39 -3.23
N ASN A 53 -11.84 -8.50 -4.36
CA ASN A 53 -13.09 -9.26 -4.43
C ASN A 53 -12.87 -10.78 -4.36
N LEU A 54 -11.62 -11.25 -4.45
CA LEU A 54 -11.24 -12.66 -4.35
C LEU A 54 -10.91 -13.09 -2.92
N ALA A 55 -10.62 -12.15 -2.02
CA ALA A 55 -10.22 -12.45 -0.65
C ALA A 55 -11.43 -12.93 0.19
N ASP A 56 -11.44 -14.20 0.57
CA ASP A 56 -12.46 -14.74 1.49
C ASP A 56 -12.13 -14.37 2.94
N ARG A 57 -12.65 -13.22 3.37
CA ARG A 57 -12.48 -12.71 4.74
C ARG A 57 -13.53 -13.21 5.73
N SER A 58 -14.31 -14.22 5.37
CA SER A 58 -15.44 -14.72 6.19
C SER A 58 -14.99 -15.19 7.57
N GLY A 59 -13.77 -15.70 7.70
CA GLY A 59 -13.21 -16.14 8.98
C GLY A 59 -13.10 -15.03 10.03
N PHE A 60 -13.04 -13.75 9.62
CA PHE A 60 -12.98 -12.59 10.51
C PHE A 60 -14.37 -12.00 10.84
N GLY A 61 -15.44 -12.52 10.23
CA GLY A 61 -16.81 -12.05 10.46
C GLY A 61 -17.36 -12.47 11.82
N GLY A 62 -18.18 -11.62 12.45
CA GLY A 62 -18.68 -11.74 13.83
C GLY A 62 -19.59 -12.93 14.17
N GLY A 63 -19.62 -14.00 13.36
CA GLY A 63 -20.33 -15.24 13.64
C GLY A 63 -19.44 -16.47 13.85
N SER A 64 -18.16 -16.43 13.45
CA SER A 64 -17.26 -17.60 13.56
C SER A 64 -16.58 -17.71 14.93
N GLY A 65 -16.24 -16.57 15.56
CA GLY A 65 -15.50 -16.50 16.84
C GLY A 65 -14.08 -17.11 16.82
N ASP A 66 -13.64 -17.66 15.69
CA ASP A 66 -12.44 -18.49 15.57
C ASP A 66 -11.79 -18.32 14.19
N PRO A 67 -11.09 -17.19 13.96
CA PRO A 67 -10.40 -16.96 12.70
C PRO A 67 -9.22 -17.94 12.50
N VAL A 68 -8.52 -18.35 13.56
CA VAL A 68 -7.43 -19.33 13.48
C VAL A 68 -7.92 -20.65 12.93
N GLY A 69 -8.97 -21.23 13.51
CA GLY A 69 -9.47 -22.49 13.04
C GLY A 69 -10.09 -22.38 11.64
N TYR A 70 -10.49 -21.17 11.19
CA TYR A 70 -10.94 -20.98 9.81
C TYR A 70 -9.76 -21.06 8.84
N TYR A 71 -8.72 -20.26 9.04
CA TYR A 71 -7.64 -20.10 8.07
C TYR A 71 -6.51 -21.13 8.19
N LEU A 72 -6.23 -21.61 9.41
CA LEU A 72 -5.09 -22.49 9.68
C LEU A 72 -5.49 -23.97 9.85
N ASP A 73 -6.72 -24.26 10.26
CA ASP A 73 -7.18 -25.64 10.51
C ASP A 73 -8.09 -26.19 9.38
N GLY A 74 -7.91 -25.70 8.14
CA GLY A 74 -8.39 -26.35 6.91
C GLY A 74 -9.82 -26.02 6.47
N ARG A 75 -10.52 -25.05 7.09
CA ARG A 75 -11.83 -24.58 6.60
C ARG A 75 -11.72 -23.62 5.42
N TYR A 76 -10.66 -22.81 5.40
CA TYR A 76 -10.36 -21.88 4.32
C TYR A 76 -9.99 -22.61 3.02
N ARG A 77 -10.56 -22.15 1.92
CA ARG A 77 -10.28 -22.67 0.57
C ARG A 77 -9.52 -21.62 -0.22
N SER A 78 -8.28 -21.95 -0.56
CA SER A 78 -7.46 -21.09 -1.42
C SER A 78 -8.01 -21.03 -2.84
N LEU A 79 -7.76 -19.90 -3.48
CA LEU A 79 -7.91 -19.78 -4.92
C LEU A 79 -6.81 -20.57 -5.62
N GLU A 80 -7.18 -21.67 -6.27
CA GLU A 80 -6.26 -22.50 -7.03
C GLU A 80 -5.72 -21.75 -8.26
N PRO A 81 -4.39 -21.71 -8.49
CA PRO A 81 -3.80 -21.03 -9.65
C PRO A 81 -4.39 -21.48 -10.99
N ALA A 82 -4.74 -22.77 -11.12
CA ALA A 82 -5.36 -23.31 -12.33
C ALA A 82 -6.73 -22.68 -12.66
N ALA A 83 -7.48 -22.25 -11.63
CA ALA A 83 -8.75 -21.53 -11.79
C ALA A 83 -8.56 -20.02 -11.97
N ALA A 84 -7.36 -19.51 -11.73
CA ALA A 84 -7.03 -18.08 -11.67
C ALA A 84 -6.37 -17.54 -12.96
N GLY A 85 -6.34 -18.31 -14.06
CA GLY A 85 -5.69 -17.90 -15.31
C GLY A 85 -6.13 -16.54 -15.89
N PHE A 86 -7.33 -16.07 -15.53
CA PHE A 86 -7.82 -14.74 -15.92
C PHE A 86 -7.04 -13.57 -15.28
N ILE A 87 -6.37 -13.80 -14.14
CA ILE A 87 -5.59 -12.80 -13.40
C ILE A 87 -4.31 -12.43 -14.15
N GLY A 88 -3.78 -13.33 -14.99
CA GLY A 88 -2.64 -13.04 -15.86
C GLY A 88 -2.87 -11.89 -16.86
N ARG A 89 -4.13 -11.42 -17.00
CA ARG A 89 -4.50 -10.25 -17.82
C ARG A 89 -4.76 -8.99 -17.00
N TRP A 90 -4.63 -9.05 -15.68
CA TRP A 90 -4.83 -7.90 -14.79
C TRP A 90 -3.50 -7.15 -14.63
N GLY A 91 -3.16 -6.41 -15.69
CA GLY A 91 -2.02 -5.50 -15.73
C GLY A 91 -2.39 -4.05 -15.40
N LEU A 92 -1.43 -3.15 -15.58
CA LEU A 92 -1.58 -1.73 -15.25
C LEU A 92 -2.70 -1.06 -16.05
N GLU A 93 -2.85 -1.36 -17.34
CA GLU A 93 -3.96 -0.82 -18.15
C GLU A 93 -5.30 -1.10 -17.47
N ARG A 94 -5.51 -2.34 -17.01
CA ARG A 94 -6.76 -2.72 -16.36
C ARG A 94 -6.94 -2.04 -15.01
N ALA A 95 -5.86 -1.91 -14.22
CA ALA A 95 -5.88 -1.19 -12.96
C ALA A 95 -6.22 0.30 -13.15
N LEU A 96 -5.70 0.93 -14.22
CA LEU A 96 -5.97 2.33 -14.56
C LEU A 96 -7.40 2.55 -15.07
N ASP A 97 -7.98 1.62 -15.82
CA ASP A 97 -9.39 1.67 -16.21
C ASP A 97 -10.32 1.69 -14.97
N ASP A 98 -10.03 0.83 -13.99
CA ASP A 98 -10.77 0.78 -12.74
C ASP A 98 -10.57 2.05 -11.91
N LEU A 99 -9.33 2.51 -11.78
CA LEU A 99 -8.99 3.73 -11.08
C LEU A 99 -9.68 4.95 -11.69
N ARG A 100 -9.77 5.01 -13.03
CA ARG A 100 -10.48 6.07 -13.73
C ARG A 100 -11.96 6.11 -13.40
N CYS A 101 -12.61 4.95 -13.25
CA CYS A 101 -13.99 4.89 -12.79
C CYS A 101 -14.15 5.55 -11.41
N VAL A 102 -13.20 5.30 -10.49
CA VAL A 102 -13.18 5.91 -9.15
C VAL A 102 -12.92 7.43 -9.24
N VAL A 103 -11.92 7.85 -10.00
CA VAL A 103 -11.56 9.27 -10.19
C VAL A 103 -12.72 10.06 -10.80
N LEU A 104 -13.38 9.54 -11.83
CA LEU A 104 -14.52 10.21 -12.46
C LEU A 104 -15.73 10.28 -11.52
N ALA A 105 -15.97 9.24 -10.72
CA ALA A 105 -16.99 9.27 -9.66
C ALA A 105 -16.65 10.30 -8.57
N ALA A 106 -15.38 10.40 -8.16
CA ALA A 106 -14.89 11.41 -7.23
C ALA A 106 -15.09 12.82 -7.79
N ARG A 107 -14.76 13.04 -9.07
CA ARG A 107 -14.92 14.33 -9.76
C ARG A 107 -16.38 14.78 -9.89
N ALA A 108 -17.33 13.83 -9.87
CA ALA A 108 -18.78 14.10 -9.88
C ALA A 108 -19.21 15.08 -10.98
N GLY A 109 -18.73 14.85 -12.21
CA GLY A 109 -19.02 15.73 -13.36
C GLY A 109 -18.33 17.09 -13.33
N GLY A 110 -17.29 17.25 -12.52
CA GLY A 110 -16.54 18.51 -12.36
C GLY A 110 -16.98 19.35 -11.15
N ARG A 111 -17.97 18.88 -10.38
CA ARG A 111 -18.42 19.57 -9.16
C ARG A 111 -17.42 19.50 -8.01
N ARG A 112 -16.49 18.54 -8.05
CA ARG A 112 -15.45 18.34 -7.04
C ARG A 112 -14.08 18.28 -7.70
N ARG A 113 -13.08 18.80 -6.99
CA ARG A 113 -11.67 18.63 -7.34
C ARG A 113 -11.21 17.24 -6.90
N VAL A 114 -10.27 16.66 -7.65
CA VAL A 114 -9.67 15.36 -7.30
C VAL A 114 -8.16 15.53 -7.18
N VAL A 115 -7.60 15.23 -6.01
CA VAL A 115 -6.15 15.01 -5.87
C VAL A 115 -5.96 13.50 -5.93
N LEU A 116 -5.14 13.03 -6.86
CA LEU A 116 -4.77 11.61 -6.92
C LEU A 116 -3.43 11.44 -6.23
N GLY A 117 -3.30 10.41 -5.41
CA GLY A 117 -2.02 10.05 -4.83
C GLY A 117 -1.89 8.56 -4.61
N GLY A 118 -0.73 8.16 -4.14
CA GLY A 118 -0.48 6.77 -3.78
C GLY A 118 0.82 6.62 -3.02
N HIS A 119 0.96 5.45 -2.40
CA HIS A 119 2.14 5.06 -1.63
C HIS A 119 2.90 3.96 -2.37
N SER A 120 4.24 4.01 -2.37
CA SER A 120 5.09 2.99 -3.01
C SER A 120 4.71 2.82 -4.50
N TRP A 121 4.48 1.59 -4.97
CA TRP A 121 3.94 1.31 -6.31
C TRP A 121 2.55 1.91 -6.59
N GLY A 122 1.79 2.28 -5.57
CA GLY A 122 0.60 3.11 -5.71
C GLY A 122 0.93 4.53 -6.19
N ALA A 123 2.09 5.07 -5.80
CA ALA A 123 2.61 6.34 -6.32
C ALA A 123 3.01 6.22 -7.80
N THR A 124 3.65 5.10 -8.19
CA THR A 124 3.91 4.75 -9.60
C THR A 124 2.60 4.68 -10.39
N THR A 125 1.58 4.00 -9.85
CA THR A 125 0.26 3.90 -10.47
C THR A 125 -0.42 5.26 -10.63
N ALA A 126 -0.38 6.11 -9.59
CA ALA A 126 -0.92 7.47 -9.63
C ALA A 126 -0.20 8.35 -10.67
N SER A 127 1.12 8.23 -10.77
CA SER A 127 1.92 8.94 -11.78
C SER A 127 1.59 8.44 -13.19
N ALA A 128 1.55 7.12 -13.39
CA ALA A 128 1.16 6.50 -14.65
C ALA A 128 -0.24 6.97 -15.08
N TYR A 129 -1.22 7.00 -14.17
CA TYR A 129 -2.56 7.55 -14.45
C TYR A 129 -2.48 8.97 -15.02
N ALA A 130 -1.70 9.86 -14.38
CA ALA A 130 -1.58 11.24 -14.81
C ALA A 130 -1.01 11.37 -16.23
N ALA A 131 0.01 10.57 -16.57
CA ALA A 131 0.62 10.53 -17.89
C ALA A 131 -0.14 9.69 -18.92
N TRP A 132 -1.15 8.91 -18.50
CA TRP A 132 -1.82 7.95 -19.35
C TRP A 132 -2.67 8.62 -20.45
N ASP A 133 -2.61 8.06 -21.65
CA ASP A 133 -3.50 8.40 -22.76
C ASP A 133 -4.77 7.56 -22.68
N PHE A 134 -5.86 8.20 -22.26
CA PHE A 134 -7.19 7.60 -22.30
C PHE A 134 -7.91 8.01 -23.58
N ASP A 135 -7.55 7.35 -24.68
CA ASP A 135 -8.12 7.57 -26.02
C ASP A 135 -8.02 9.03 -26.48
N GLY A 136 -6.82 9.61 -26.38
CA GLY A 136 -6.53 11.00 -26.73
C GLY A 136 -6.75 12.00 -25.59
N ARG A 137 -7.33 11.59 -24.45
CA ARG A 137 -7.48 12.43 -23.26
C ARG A 137 -6.39 12.12 -22.23
N PRO A 138 -5.51 13.08 -21.89
CA PRO A 138 -4.55 12.91 -20.81
C PRO A 138 -5.24 12.67 -19.46
N GLY A 139 -4.76 11.70 -18.68
CA GLY A 139 -5.34 11.39 -17.36
C GLY A 139 -5.24 12.55 -16.36
N TYR A 140 -4.16 13.34 -16.39
CA TYR A 140 -4.00 14.50 -15.51
C TYR A 140 -5.13 15.54 -15.66
N ARG A 141 -5.87 15.57 -16.79
CA ARG A 141 -7.02 16.46 -17.00
C ARG A 141 -8.21 16.15 -16.10
N ASP A 142 -8.21 14.99 -15.45
CA ASP A 142 -9.23 14.60 -14.48
C ASP A 142 -8.85 15.04 -13.05
N LEU A 143 -7.66 15.60 -12.85
CA LEU A 143 -7.04 15.87 -11.56
C LEU A 143 -6.81 17.37 -11.31
N ALA A 144 -6.71 17.72 -10.03
CA ALA A 144 -6.34 19.04 -9.52
C ALA A 144 -4.96 19.04 -8.83
N GLY A 145 -4.36 17.87 -8.63
CA GLY A 145 -3.04 17.70 -8.04
C GLY A 145 -2.65 16.22 -7.97
N LEU A 146 -1.34 15.98 -7.85
CA LEU A 146 -0.73 14.66 -7.72
C LEU A 146 0.07 14.59 -6.41
N ALA A 147 -0.06 13.50 -5.64
CA ALA A 147 0.66 13.29 -4.39
C ALA A 147 1.34 11.91 -4.36
N VAL A 148 2.67 11.89 -4.43
CA VAL A 148 3.47 10.65 -4.42
C VAL A 148 4.13 10.47 -3.04
N LEU A 149 3.83 9.35 -2.38
CA LEU A 149 4.32 9.02 -1.05
C LEU A 149 5.30 7.86 -1.14
N ASP A 150 6.57 8.13 -0.85
CA ASP A 150 7.64 7.14 -0.75
C ASP A 150 7.71 6.15 -1.92
N GLY A 151 7.55 6.71 -3.12
CA GLY A 151 7.50 6.01 -4.40
C GLY A 151 7.33 7.02 -5.53
N GLY A 152 7.25 6.53 -6.76
CA GLY A 152 7.14 7.40 -7.92
C GLY A 152 7.50 6.67 -9.21
N VAL A 153 8.18 7.38 -10.10
CA VAL A 153 8.64 6.91 -11.40
C VAL A 153 10.07 7.41 -11.65
N ARG A 154 10.65 7.34 -12.85
CA ARG A 154 11.96 7.90 -13.22
C ARG A 154 13.09 7.51 -12.25
N GLY A 155 13.12 6.26 -11.81
CA GLY A 155 14.13 5.73 -10.89
C GLY A 155 13.84 6.02 -9.40
N ALA A 156 12.58 6.22 -9.01
CA ALA A 156 12.22 6.53 -7.62
C ALA A 156 12.65 5.46 -6.60
N PHE A 157 12.86 4.22 -7.04
CA PHE A 157 13.30 3.10 -6.19
C PHE A 157 14.79 2.77 -6.32
N GLU A 158 15.57 3.49 -7.15
CA GLU A 158 16.99 3.19 -7.40
C GLU A 158 17.82 3.10 -6.11
N GLY A 159 17.54 3.96 -5.12
CA GLY A 159 18.31 4.00 -3.87
C GLY A 159 18.06 2.83 -2.91
N THR A 160 17.01 2.03 -3.17
CA THR A 160 16.77 0.75 -2.46
C THR A 160 17.89 -0.26 -2.76
N GLY A 161 18.51 -0.14 -3.94
CA GLY A 161 19.50 -1.10 -4.47
C GLY A 161 18.88 -2.35 -5.10
N ALA A 162 17.54 -2.47 -5.12
CA ALA A 162 16.86 -3.53 -5.84
C ALA A 162 16.90 -3.26 -7.35
N PRO A 163 17.39 -4.20 -8.17
CA PRO A 163 17.39 -4.02 -9.63
C PRO A 163 15.96 -4.07 -10.17
N VAL A 164 15.65 -3.13 -11.06
CA VAL A 164 14.40 -3.15 -11.84
C VAL A 164 14.51 -4.25 -12.90
N GLN A 165 13.46 -5.07 -13.05
CA GLN A 165 13.41 -6.19 -13.99
C GLN A 165 12.65 -5.81 -15.27
N ASP A 166 13.18 -4.81 -15.98
CA ASP A 166 12.53 -4.18 -17.13
C ASP A 166 13.27 -4.41 -18.47
N SER A 167 14.27 -5.30 -18.53
CA SER A 167 14.87 -5.61 -19.83
C SER A 167 13.88 -6.35 -20.75
N PRO A 168 13.97 -6.18 -22.09
CA PRO A 168 13.05 -6.86 -23.01
C PRO A 168 13.08 -8.39 -22.90
N GLU A 169 14.20 -8.98 -22.48
CA GLU A 169 14.33 -10.43 -22.27
C GLU A 169 13.61 -10.87 -20.98
N GLU A 170 13.89 -10.21 -19.86
CA GLU A 170 13.22 -10.50 -18.58
C GLU A 170 11.71 -10.31 -18.68
N VAL A 171 11.26 -9.24 -19.36
CA VAL A 171 9.83 -9.01 -19.59
C VAL A 171 9.21 -10.15 -20.40
N ARG A 172 9.86 -10.63 -21.46
CA ARG A 172 9.36 -11.79 -22.23
C ARG A 172 9.26 -13.05 -21.37
N ASP A 173 10.27 -13.31 -20.55
CA ASP A 173 10.30 -14.50 -19.68
C ASP A 173 9.22 -14.44 -18.59
N ARG A 174 9.00 -13.26 -17.99
CA ARG A 174 7.92 -13.00 -17.03
C ARG A 174 6.55 -13.13 -17.67
N LEU A 175 6.36 -12.68 -18.92
CA LEU A 175 5.10 -12.88 -19.64
C LEU A 175 4.86 -14.34 -20.00
N ALA A 176 5.89 -15.08 -20.43
CA ALA A 176 5.81 -16.51 -20.70
C ALA A 176 5.47 -17.31 -19.43
N ALA A 177 6.06 -16.92 -18.29
CA ALA A 177 5.75 -17.44 -16.97
C ALA A 177 4.27 -17.28 -16.60
N ILE A 178 3.73 -16.07 -16.79
CA ILE A 178 2.33 -15.75 -16.53
C ILE A 178 1.41 -16.57 -17.45
N ALA A 179 1.74 -16.66 -18.74
CA ALA A 179 1.01 -17.50 -19.69
C ALA A 179 1.04 -19.00 -19.31
N GLY A 180 2.14 -19.44 -18.69
CA GLY A 180 2.29 -20.78 -18.12
C GLY A 180 1.60 -21.01 -16.76
N GLY A 181 0.89 -20.02 -16.22
CA GLY A 181 0.09 -20.14 -14.99
C GLY A 181 0.67 -19.49 -13.74
N ARG A 182 1.85 -18.84 -13.81
CA ARG A 182 2.40 -18.05 -12.70
C ARG A 182 1.72 -16.67 -12.62
N VAL A 183 0.43 -16.67 -12.31
CA VAL A 183 -0.43 -15.46 -12.38
C VAL A 183 -0.38 -14.58 -11.13
N PHE A 184 0.13 -15.10 -10.01
CA PHE A 184 0.32 -14.35 -8.76
C PHE A 184 1.79 -14.00 -8.55
N ASP A 185 2.02 -12.81 -8.02
CA ASP A 185 3.31 -12.45 -7.45
C ASP A 185 3.46 -13.12 -6.08
N MET A 186 4.58 -13.82 -5.91
CA MET A 186 4.85 -14.64 -4.74
C MET A 186 5.89 -14.02 -3.80
N THR A 187 6.32 -12.78 -4.04
CA THR A 187 7.42 -12.12 -3.29
C THR A 187 7.16 -12.14 -1.79
N LEU A 188 5.90 -11.89 -1.37
CA LEU A 188 5.53 -11.86 0.04
C LEU A 188 5.56 -13.24 0.74
N SER A 189 5.56 -14.34 -0.01
CA SER A 189 5.76 -15.68 0.56
C SER A 189 7.19 -15.90 1.06
N GLY A 190 8.15 -15.07 0.64
CA GLY A 190 9.54 -15.08 1.12
C GLY A 190 9.68 -14.81 2.62
N VAL A 191 8.66 -14.25 3.27
CA VAL A 191 8.56 -14.11 4.73
C VAL A 191 8.57 -15.48 5.42
N GLY A 192 8.10 -16.55 4.76
CA GLY A 192 8.12 -17.90 5.32
C GLY A 192 6.90 -18.26 6.18
N LEU A 193 5.86 -17.43 6.18
CA LEU A 193 4.57 -17.71 6.85
C LEU A 193 3.63 -18.60 6.01
N GLY A 194 4.15 -19.19 4.93
CA GLY A 194 3.44 -20.14 4.08
C GLY A 194 3.86 -19.99 2.62
N SER A 195 3.44 -20.93 1.79
CA SER A 195 3.88 -21.03 0.38
C SER A 195 2.82 -20.61 -0.64
N ARG A 196 1.63 -20.21 -0.19
CA ARG A 196 0.53 -19.72 -1.05
C ARG A 196 0.54 -18.20 -1.12
N ALA A 197 0.00 -17.64 -2.20
CA ALA A 197 0.02 -16.21 -2.52
C ALA A 197 -0.54 -15.33 -1.39
N GLU A 198 -1.54 -15.82 -0.66
CA GLU A 198 -2.23 -15.11 0.42
C GLU A 198 -1.73 -15.44 1.83
N SER A 199 -0.77 -16.37 1.97
CA SER A 199 -0.47 -16.97 3.29
C SER A 199 0.01 -15.91 4.28
N THR A 200 0.99 -15.11 3.89
CA THR A 200 1.58 -14.07 4.74
C THR A 200 0.53 -13.02 5.12
N GLN A 201 -0.31 -12.60 4.18
CA GLN A 201 -1.35 -11.61 4.40
C GLN A 201 -2.40 -12.11 5.40
N ILE A 202 -2.80 -13.38 5.30
CA ILE A 202 -3.68 -14.03 6.28
C ILE A 202 -3.02 -14.02 7.67
N TRP A 203 -1.74 -14.35 7.78
CA TRP A 203 -1.03 -14.33 9.06
C TRP A 203 -0.93 -12.93 9.67
N TYR A 204 -0.63 -11.91 8.85
CA TYR A 204 -0.59 -10.53 9.30
C TYR A 204 -1.98 -10.06 9.77
N GLN A 205 -3.04 -10.42 9.04
CA GLN A 205 -4.42 -10.11 9.45
C GLN A 205 -4.83 -10.85 10.72
N LEU A 206 -4.45 -12.12 10.89
CA LEU A 206 -4.67 -12.89 12.11
C LEU A 206 -3.96 -12.25 13.31
N ALA A 207 -2.67 -11.93 13.18
CA ALA A 207 -1.88 -11.30 14.24
C ALA A 207 -2.48 -9.94 14.62
N GLY A 208 -2.87 -9.13 13.63
CA GLY A 208 -3.58 -7.87 13.84
C GLY A 208 -4.90 -8.05 14.58
N TRP A 209 -5.71 -9.02 14.16
CA TRP A 209 -7.01 -9.30 14.77
C TRP A 209 -6.87 -9.64 16.26
N TYR A 210 -5.98 -10.56 16.64
CA TYR A 210 -5.79 -10.89 18.06
C TYR A 210 -5.16 -9.75 18.85
N ALA A 211 -4.18 -9.04 18.28
CA ALA A 211 -3.56 -7.90 18.94
C ALA A 211 -4.57 -6.76 19.17
N HIS A 212 -5.56 -6.60 18.30
CA HIS A 212 -6.61 -5.59 18.46
C HIS A 212 -7.64 -5.97 19.52
N HIS A 213 -8.06 -7.25 19.57
CA HIS A 213 -9.14 -7.69 20.46
C HIS A 213 -8.66 -8.08 21.87
N ASP A 214 -7.45 -8.63 22.00
CA ASP A 214 -6.86 -9.02 23.28
C ASP A 214 -5.32 -8.79 23.27
N PRO A 215 -4.86 -7.52 23.29
CA PRO A 215 -3.44 -7.17 23.14
C PRO A 215 -2.54 -7.74 24.24
N ARG A 216 -3.07 -7.91 25.46
CA ARG A 216 -2.31 -8.35 26.64
C ARG A 216 -2.44 -9.85 26.92
N GLY A 217 -3.42 -10.52 26.33
CA GLY A 217 -3.54 -11.98 26.43
C GLY A 217 -2.35 -12.71 25.81
N ARG A 218 -2.09 -13.91 26.31
CA ARG A 218 -1.09 -14.83 25.73
C ARG A 218 -1.40 -15.06 24.25
N SER A 219 -0.36 -15.04 23.42
CA SER A 219 -0.51 -15.21 21.99
C SER A 219 -1.13 -16.56 21.62
N VAL A 220 -2.26 -16.51 20.92
CA VAL A 220 -2.96 -17.71 20.40
C VAL A 220 -2.22 -18.30 19.20
N LEU A 221 -1.47 -17.47 18.49
CA LEU A 221 -0.81 -17.81 17.23
C LEU A 221 0.62 -18.33 17.42
N GLN A 222 1.30 -17.98 18.51
CA GLN A 222 2.75 -18.20 18.68
C GLN A 222 3.18 -19.65 18.40
N ASP A 223 2.47 -20.62 18.97
CA ASP A 223 2.81 -22.05 18.82
C ASP A 223 2.55 -22.58 17.39
N ARG A 224 1.79 -21.84 16.58
CA ARG A 224 1.50 -22.13 15.17
C ARG A 224 2.47 -21.44 14.21
N VAL A 225 3.17 -20.38 14.64
CA VAL A 225 4.18 -19.69 13.82
C VAL A 225 5.29 -20.66 13.44
N PRO A 226 5.77 -20.68 12.19
CA PRO A 226 6.93 -21.48 11.78
C PRO A 226 8.13 -21.28 12.71
N GLU A 227 8.85 -22.36 13.03
CA GLU A 227 9.93 -22.36 14.03
C GLU A 227 11.00 -21.29 13.74
N ALA A 228 11.36 -21.08 12.48
CA ALA A 228 12.34 -20.09 12.05
C ALA A 228 11.97 -18.64 12.40
N LEU A 229 10.69 -18.37 12.62
CA LEU A 229 10.12 -17.02 12.86
C LEU A 229 9.59 -16.87 14.29
N ARG A 230 9.66 -17.93 15.10
CA ARG A 230 9.05 -17.98 16.42
C ARG A 230 9.98 -17.35 17.46
N VAL A 231 9.44 -16.42 18.24
CA VAL A 231 10.14 -15.90 19.43
C VAL A 231 10.28 -17.00 20.50
N PRO A 232 11.45 -17.13 21.18
CA PRO A 232 11.81 -18.31 21.98
C PRO A 232 11.20 -18.33 23.39
N PHE A 233 10.32 -17.39 23.72
CA PHE A 233 9.65 -17.27 25.02
C PHE A 233 8.19 -16.86 24.83
N PRO A 234 7.28 -17.18 25.76
CA PRO A 234 5.87 -16.79 25.66
C PRO A 234 5.67 -15.28 25.52
N VAL A 235 4.84 -14.85 24.58
CA VAL A 235 4.53 -13.44 24.33
C VAL A 235 3.03 -13.15 24.32
N THR A 236 2.66 -11.88 24.48
CA THR A 236 1.27 -11.43 24.26
C THR A 236 0.91 -11.36 22.77
N ASN A 237 -0.38 -11.20 22.43
CA ASN A 237 -0.80 -10.98 21.04
C ASN A 237 -0.18 -9.71 20.43
N ALA A 238 -0.11 -8.60 21.19
CA ALA A 238 0.53 -7.38 20.72
C ALA A 238 2.03 -7.57 20.48
N ALA A 239 2.72 -8.29 21.37
CA ALA A 239 4.13 -8.60 21.23
C ALA A 239 4.41 -9.52 20.03
N LEU A 240 3.53 -10.49 19.75
CA LEU A 240 3.66 -11.30 18.54
C LEU A 240 3.49 -10.45 17.28
N LEU A 241 2.47 -9.59 17.21
CA LEU A 241 2.32 -8.67 16.07
C LEU A 241 3.57 -7.78 15.91
N GLY A 242 4.06 -7.22 17.00
CA GLY A 242 5.29 -6.40 17.00
C GLY A 242 6.48 -7.14 16.39
N SER A 243 6.67 -8.43 16.71
CA SER A 243 7.73 -9.24 16.10
C SER A 243 7.59 -9.46 14.59
N PHE A 244 6.39 -9.30 14.01
CA PHE A 244 6.16 -9.43 12.57
C PHE A 244 6.37 -8.12 11.80
N VAL A 245 6.22 -6.97 12.47
CA VAL A 245 6.11 -5.67 11.78
C VAL A 245 7.15 -4.66 12.21
N ASP A 246 7.84 -4.85 13.34
CA ASP A 246 8.84 -3.89 13.77
C ASP A 246 10.16 -4.06 13.01
N ALA A 247 10.75 -2.93 12.62
CA ALA A 247 12.01 -2.87 11.88
C ALA A 247 13.17 -3.61 12.59
N GLY A 248 13.12 -3.74 13.92
CA GLY A 248 14.12 -4.46 14.72
C GLY A 248 14.22 -5.96 14.45
N PHE A 249 13.23 -6.57 13.77
CA PHE A 249 13.22 -8.01 13.47
C PHE A 249 13.74 -8.36 12.07
N GLY A 250 14.08 -7.37 11.23
CA GLY A 250 14.90 -7.57 10.02
C GLY A 250 14.26 -8.44 8.94
N TRP A 251 12.98 -8.24 8.65
CA TRP A 251 12.27 -9.00 7.61
C TRP A 251 12.76 -8.66 6.19
N PRO A 252 12.77 -9.63 5.25
CA PRO A 252 13.30 -9.45 3.89
C PRO A 252 12.40 -8.60 2.96
N ASN A 253 11.41 -7.90 3.49
CA ASN A 253 10.48 -7.04 2.75
C ASN A 253 10.29 -5.69 3.46
N ASP A 254 9.97 -4.65 2.69
CA ASP A 254 9.78 -3.28 3.16
C ASP A 254 8.47 -3.08 3.95
N ILE A 255 8.03 -4.14 4.65
CA ILE A 255 6.78 -4.24 5.39
C ILE A 255 7.08 -4.12 6.89
N SER A 256 7.77 -3.05 7.26
CA SER A 256 8.09 -2.77 8.65
C SER A 256 7.70 -1.35 9.05
N VAL A 257 7.56 -1.14 10.35
CA VAL A 257 7.30 0.14 11.02
C VAL A 257 8.28 0.30 12.19
N HIS A 258 8.43 1.52 12.69
CA HIS A 258 9.11 1.77 13.96
C HIS A 258 8.08 1.81 15.09
N SER A 259 7.79 0.66 15.69
CA SER A 259 6.75 0.51 16.70
C SER A 259 7.30 0.46 18.13
N GLY A 260 8.38 -0.27 18.34
CA GLY A 260 9.02 -0.39 19.64
C GLY A 260 9.76 -1.71 19.80
N HIS A 261 9.59 -2.39 20.93
CA HIS A 261 10.34 -3.61 21.21
C HIS A 261 9.64 -4.59 22.16
N LEU A 262 10.14 -5.83 22.20
CA LEU A 262 9.72 -6.83 23.19
C LEU A 262 10.19 -6.43 24.59
N ALA A 263 9.31 -6.52 25.58
CA ALA A 263 9.70 -6.31 26.97
C ALA A 263 10.84 -7.27 27.38
N ALA A 264 11.77 -6.77 28.21
CA ALA A 264 12.92 -7.54 28.66
C ALA A 264 12.52 -8.71 29.59
N GLU A 265 11.51 -8.48 30.43
CA GLU A 265 11.01 -9.44 31.42
C GLU A 265 9.54 -9.77 31.16
N ALA A 266 9.15 -10.95 31.64
CA ALA A 266 7.75 -11.36 31.62
C ALA A 266 6.98 -10.63 32.73
N ASP A 267 5.76 -10.24 32.44
CA ASP A 267 4.87 -9.70 33.47
C ASP A 267 4.32 -10.86 34.30
N ALA A 268 4.71 -10.88 35.58
CA ALA A 268 4.32 -11.91 36.54
C ALA A 268 2.80 -11.94 36.75
N ASP A 269 2.14 -10.79 36.65
CA ASP A 269 0.69 -10.65 36.80
C ASP A 269 -0.06 -10.98 35.50
N ALA A 270 0.64 -11.00 34.35
CA ALA A 270 0.10 -11.40 33.05
C ALA A 270 0.35 -12.86 32.68
N GLY A 271 0.59 -13.74 33.67
CA GLY A 271 0.78 -15.18 33.42
C GLY A 271 2.14 -15.53 32.81
N GLY A 272 3.16 -14.69 33.05
CA GLY A 272 4.55 -15.00 32.68
C GLY A 272 4.84 -14.87 31.19
N VAL A 273 4.07 -14.04 30.47
CA VAL A 273 4.34 -13.68 29.06
C VAL A 273 5.03 -12.33 28.96
N ARG A 274 5.86 -12.14 27.93
CA ARG A 274 6.46 -10.84 27.62
C ARG A 274 5.52 -10.00 26.76
N GLY A 275 5.34 -8.74 27.14
CA GLY A 275 4.54 -7.77 26.41
C GLY A 275 5.32 -7.01 25.34
N TRP A 276 4.63 -6.08 24.68
CA TRP A 276 5.22 -5.09 23.78
C TRP A 276 5.41 -3.77 24.53
N VAL A 277 6.54 -3.11 24.30
CA VAL A 277 6.82 -1.76 24.78
C VAL A 277 6.70 -0.81 23.59
N ASP A 278 5.67 0.04 23.62
CA ASP A 278 5.42 1.07 22.60
C ASP A 278 6.29 2.30 22.86
N ASP A 279 7.48 2.34 22.27
CA ASP A 279 8.40 3.49 22.32
C ASP A 279 8.83 4.03 20.95
N GLY A 280 8.30 3.45 19.85
CA GLY A 280 8.45 3.96 18.49
C GLY A 280 7.38 4.99 18.08
N ILE A 281 7.54 5.56 16.88
CA ILE A 281 6.61 6.56 16.32
C ILE A 281 5.28 5.95 15.84
N THR A 282 5.23 4.62 15.67
CA THR A 282 4.09 3.85 15.17
C THR A 282 3.58 2.88 16.25
N PRO A 283 2.73 3.33 17.19
CA PRO A 283 2.21 2.46 18.26
C PRO A 283 1.59 1.17 17.73
N ILE A 284 1.88 0.04 18.35
CA ILE A 284 1.45 -1.29 17.88
C ILE A 284 -0.08 -1.40 17.86
N GLY A 285 -0.77 -0.69 18.74
CA GLY A 285 -2.23 -0.61 18.75
C GLY A 285 -2.83 -0.02 17.47
N ARG A 286 -2.13 0.93 16.81
CA ARG A 286 -2.56 1.49 15.52
C ARG A 286 -2.37 0.49 14.39
N VAL A 287 -1.26 -0.23 14.38
CA VAL A 287 -1.02 -1.33 13.43
C VAL A 287 -2.06 -2.41 13.61
N ALA A 288 -2.33 -2.82 14.85
CA ALA A 288 -3.35 -3.81 15.18
C ALA A 288 -4.76 -3.37 14.72
N GLU A 289 -5.17 -2.12 14.95
CA GLU A 289 -6.44 -1.58 14.45
C GLU A 289 -6.53 -1.66 12.91
N ALA A 290 -5.47 -1.27 12.21
CA ALA A 290 -5.43 -1.33 10.76
C ALA A 290 -5.48 -2.78 10.26
N TYR A 291 -4.73 -3.68 10.87
CA TYR A 291 -4.64 -5.07 10.42
C TYR A 291 -5.87 -5.90 10.80
N ALA A 292 -6.59 -5.55 11.88
CA ALA A 292 -7.80 -6.24 12.30
C ALA A 292 -9.02 -5.95 11.43
N GLY A 293 -9.02 -4.84 10.66
CA GLY A 293 -10.15 -4.39 9.86
C GLY A 293 -10.63 -5.47 8.88
N PRO A 294 -11.92 -5.90 8.94
CA PRO A 294 -12.36 -7.00 8.10
C PRO A 294 -12.54 -6.55 6.64
N VAL A 295 -13.24 -5.43 6.37
CA VAL A 295 -13.44 -4.90 5.01
C VAL A 295 -13.49 -3.35 5.03
N PRO A 296 -12.68 -2.67 4.21
CA PRO A 296 -11.55 -3.22 3.47
C PRO A 296 -10.46 -3.75 4.40
N GLY A 297 -9.67 -4.71 3.89
CA GLY A 297 -8.47 -5.20 4.55
C GLY A 297 -7.30 -4.23 4.36
N VAL A 298 -6.24 -4.46 5.13
CA VAL A 298 -4.97 -3.72 5.03
C VAL A 298 -4.08 -4.34 3.93
N TRP A 299 -4.18 -5.67 3.73
CA TRP A 299 -3.40 -6.42 2.75
C TRP A 299 -4.27 -7.03 1.66
N GLU A 300 -3.84 -6.87 0.41
CA GLU A 300 -4.25 -7.63 -0.76
C GLU A 300 -3.68 -9.04 -0.72
N TRP A 301 -4.59 -10.02 -0.69
CA TRP A 301 -4.22 -11.44 -0.62
C TRP A 301 -3.67 -11.98 -1.92
N TYR A 302 -4.02 -11.35 -3.04
CA TYR A 302 -3.69 -11.82 -4.38
C TYR A 302 -3.18 -10.67 -5.23
N TRP A 303 -1.87 -10.60 -5.43
CA TRP A 303 -1.27 -9.60 -6.32
C TRP A 303 -1.07 -10.17 -7.73
N PRO A 304 -1.61 -9.54 -8.78
CA PRO A 304 -1.39 -10.00 -10.15
C PRO A 304 0.08 -9.86 -10.58
N ALA A 305 0.73 -10.95 -10.98
CA ALA A 305 2.11 -10.90 -11.48
C ALA A 305 2.26 -9.99 -12.72
N ARG A 306 1.19 -9.87 -13.53
CA ARG A 306 1.17 -8.97 -14.68
C ARG A 306 1.25 -7.50 -14.28
N LEU A 307 0.69 -7.11 -13.13
CA LEU A 307 0.76 -5.75 -12.63
C LEU A 307 2.20 -5.38 -12.25
N SER A 308 2.95 -6.29 -11.62
CA SER A 308 4.38 -6.09 -11.32
C SER A 308 5.19 -5.81 -12.59
N VAL A 309 5.00 -6.61 -13.64
CA VAL A 309 5.69 -6.43 -14.94
C VAL A 309 5.41 -5.05 -15.52
N ASP A 310 4.13 -4.67 -15.56
CA ASP A 310 3.75 -3.40 -16.16
C ASP A 310 4.23 -2.20 -15.35
N LEU A 311 4.30 -2.30 -14.00
CA LEU A 311 4.79 -1.23 -13.13
C LEU A 311 6.30 -1.02 -13.25
N ASP A 312 7.09 -2.10 -13.32
CA ASP A 312 8.54 -2.01 -13.57
C ASP A 312 8.81 -1.27 -14.89
N VAL A 313 8.16 -1.68 -15.98
CA VAL A 313 8.33 -1.03 -17.29
C VAL A 313 7.80 0.41 -17.30
N SER A 314 6.81 0.73 -16.45
CA SER A 314 6.28 2.09 -16.34
C SER A 314 7.22 3.05 -15.61
N ASP A 315 8.21 2.56 -14.86
CA ASP A 315 9.14 3.41 -14.12
C ASP A 315 9.92 4.36 -15.05
N ALA A 316 10.30 3.90 -16.24
CA ALA A 316 10.94 4.77 -17.25
C ALA A 316 10.11 6.03 -17.57
N TYR A 317 8.78 5.96 -17.36
CA TYR A 317 7.81 7.06 -17.47
C TYR A 317 7.84 7.76 -18.82
N ALA A 318 7.97 6.94 -19.87
CA ALA A 318 8.07 7.37 -21.25
C ALA A 318 7.36 6.36 -22.17
N ASP A 319 6.95 6.83 -23.34
CA ASP A 319 6.36 6.00 -24.41
C ASP A 319 7.46 5.24 -25.17
N THR A 320 8.09 4.26 -24.51
CA THR A 320 9.16 3.43 -25.08
C THR A 320 8.60 2.29 -25.94
N ASP A 321 9.44 1.67 -26.77
CA ASP A 321 9.05 0.47 -27.54
C ASP A 321 8.57 -0.66 -26.64
N LEU A 322 9.24 -0.85 -25.51
CA LEU A 322 8.88 -1.86 -24.51
C LEU A 322 7.53 -1.54 -23.86
N ALA A 323 7.32 -0.29 -23.42
CA ALA A 323 6.04 0.16 -22.88
C ALA A 323 4.90 -0.07 -23.89
N ARG A 324 5.11 0.32 -25.16
CA ARG A 324 4.13 0.10 -26.24
C ARG A 324 3.85 -1.39 -26.49
N SER A 325 4.85 -2.25 -26.39
CA SER A 325 4.68 -3.70 -26.55
C SER A 325 3.75 -4.32 -25.48
N LEU A 326 3.66 -3.68 -24.31
CA LEU A 326 2.79 -4.08 -23.20
C LEU A 326 1.41 -3.41 -23.22
N GLY A 327 1.19 -2.46 -24.14
CA GLY A 327 -0.01 -1.63 -24.19
C GLY A 327 0.02 -0.43 -23.23
N LEU A 328 1.19 -0.08 -22.69
CA LEU A 328 1.33 1.06 -21.77
C LEU A 328 1.29 2.38 -22.54
N ARG A 329 0.44 3.32 -22.09
CA ARG A 329 0.11 4.55 -22.85
C ARG A 329 0.62 5.82 -22.17
N LEU A 330 1.89 5.85 -21.78
CA LEU A 330 2.53 6.93 -21.01
C LEU A 330 2.90 8.17 -21.87
N ARG A 331 1.97 8.63 -22.71
CA ARG A 331 2.24 9.62 -23.77
C ARG A 331 2.22 11.07 -23.29
N HIS A 332 1.58 11.34 -22.16
CA HIS A 332 1.29 12.70 -21.72
C HIS A 332 2.17 13.21 -20.59
N ALA A 333 3.22 12.45 -20.22
CA ALA A 333 4.17 12.84 -19.16
C ALA A 333 4.68 14.30 -19.32
N PRO A 334 5.19 14.73 -20.49
CA PRO A 334 5.70 16.11 -20.65
C PRO A 334 4.63 17.20 -20.56
N GLY A 335 3.36 16.83 -20.67
CA GLY A 335 2.22 17.74 -20.65
C GLY A 335 1.59 17.94 -19.27
N LEU A 336 2.03 17.24 -18.22
CA LEU A 336 1.48 17.36 -16.87
C LEU A 336 1.52 18.81 -16.40
N ASP A 337 0.35 19.41 -16.18
CA ASP A 337 0.17 20.83 -15.79
C ASP A 337 -0.59 20.99 -14.46
N ILE A 338 -0.49 19.99 -13.59
CA ILE A 338 -1.08 19.96 -12.24
C ILE A 338 0.00 19.98 -11.17
N PRO A 339 -0.25 20.55 -9.98
CA PRO A 339 0.75 20.61 -8.91
C PRO A 339 1.11 19.22 -8.36
N LEU A 340 2.35 19.08 -7.90
CA LEU A 340 2.92 17.83 -7.39
C LEU A 340 3.32 17.97 -5.91
N TYR A 341 3.00 16.97 -5.10
CA TYR A 341 3.60 16.75 -3.79
C TYR A 341 4.38 15.44 -3.81
N ALA A 342 5.59 15.46 -3.27
CA ALA A 342 6.44 14.28 -3.11
C ALA A 342 6.93 14.18 -1.67
N PHE A 343 6.73 13.02 -1.05
CA PHE A 343 7.24 12.68 0.27
C PHE A 343 8.19 11.49 0.17
N GLN A 344 9.26 11.49 0.97
CA GLN A 344 10.23 10.41 1.02
C GLN A 344 10.56 10.02 2.47
N THR A 345 10.78 8.73 2.69
CA THR A 345 11.32 8.15 3.92
C THR A 345 12.77 7.68 3.72
N SER A 346 13.36 7.05 4.74
CA SER A 346 14.68 6.40 4.60
C SER A 346 14.76 5.28 3.56
N TYR A 347 13.61 4.79 3.07
CA TYR A 347 13.50 3.64 2.20
C TYR A 347 14.36 3.72 0.92
N SER A 348 14.25 4.83 0.18
CA SER A 348 14.87 4.96 -1.14
C SER A 348 16.07 5.90 -1.16
N LYS A 349 16.61 6.27 0.01
CA LYS A 349 17.87 7.02 0.19
C LYS A 349 18.01 8.26 -0.70
N GLY A 350 16.95 9.08 -0.84
CA GLY A 350 17.00 10.30 -1.69
C GLY A 350 16.31 10.20 -3.04
N THR A 351 16.15 8.98 -3.57
CA THR A 351 15.79 8.83 -4.99
C THR A 351 14.34 9.15 -5.30
N VAL A 352 13.42 9.11 -4.34
CA VAL A 352 12.02 9.53 -4.53
C VAL A 352 11.91 11.03 -4.79
N VAL A 353 12.55 11.87 -3.97
CA VAL A 353 12.53 13.33 -4.18
C VAL A 353 13.32 13.71 -5.44
N GLU A 354 14.45 13.07 -5.71
CA GLU A 354 15.21 13.30 -6.94
C GLU A 354 14.40 12.98 -8.20
N SER A 355 13.73 11.83 -8.21
CA SER A 355 12.78 11.44 -9.25
C SER A 355 11.69 12.50 -9.46
N ALA A 356 11.03 12.93 -8.38
CA ALA A 356 9.98 13.94 -8.46
C ALA A 356 10.49 15.25 -9.11
N ARG A 357 11.73 15.64 -8.82
CA ARG A 357 12.38 16.81 -9.47
C ARG A 357 12.61 16.58 -10.96
N ARG A 358 13.01 15.37 -11.38
CA ARG A 358 13.14 15.02 -12.81
C ARG A 358 11.80 15.14 -13.51
N VAL A 359 10.73 14.57 -12.94
CA VAL A 359 9.36 14.68 -13.49
C VAL A 359 8.94 16.15 -13.65
N VAL A 360 9.20 17.00 -12.64
CA VAL A 360 8.88 18.43 -12.72
C VAL A 360 9.69 19.15 -13.80
N ALA A 361 10.98 18.85 -13.92
CA ALA A 361 11.84 19.45 -14.95
C ALA A 361 11.45 19.04 -16.38
N GLU A 362 10.87 17.86 -16.54
CA GLU A 362 10.47 17.28 -17.84
C GLU A 362 9.00 17.56 -18.20
N SER A 363 8.25 18.26 -17.33
CA SER A 363 6.81 18.49 -17.47
C SER A 363 6.45 19.98 -17.37
N ARG A 364 5.16 20.30 -17.34
CA ARG A 364 4.62 21.67 -17.18
C ARG A 364 4.04 21.91 -15.78
N ILE A 365 4.54 21.19 -14.78
CA ILE A 365 4.03 21.23 -13.42
C ILE A 365 4.19 22.65 -12.87
N PRO A 366 3.11 23.33 -12.45
CA PRO A 366 3.15 24.75 -12.09
C PRO A 366 3.90 25.02 -10.78
N TYR A 367 3.83 24.09 -9.83
CA TYR A 367 4.64 24.10 -8.62
C TYR A 367 4.72 22.69 -8.02
N ALA A 368 5.74 22.46 -7.21
CA ALA A 368 5.91 21.23 -6.46
C ALA A 368 6.32 21.48 -5.00
N ALA A 369 5.89 20.59 -4.11
CA ALA A 369 6.35 20.49 -2.73
C ALA A 369 7.13 19.18 -2.55
N TYR A 370 8.30 19.26 -1.93
CA TYR A 370 9.20 18.12 -1.73
C TYR A 370 9.52 18.06 -0.25
N GLU A 371 9.22 16.92 0.37
CA GLU A 371 9.34 16.72 1.80
C GLU A 371 10.01 15.37 2.07
N SER A 372 10.75 15.28 3.17
CA SER A 372 11.40 14.02 3.56
C SER A 372 11.45 13.87 5.06
N ASP A 373 11.38 12.63 5.54
CA ASP A 373 11.62 12.26 6.93
C ASP A 373 12.39 10.93 6.99
N GLU A 374 13.71 11.01 7.09
CA GLU A 374 14.60 9.84 7.16
C GLU A 374 14.49 9.10 8.51
N GLY A 375 13.76 9.66 9.49
CA GLY A 375 13.42 8.95 10.73
C GLY A 375 12.24 7.99 10.58
N MET A 376 11.49 8.10 9.47
CA MET A 376 10.45 7.15 9.08
C MET A 376 11.04 6.07 8.17
N ASN A 377 10.50 4.85 8.25
CA ASN A 377 10.67 3.82 7.23
C ASN A 377 9.46 3.78 6.27
N HIS A 378 9.44 2.79 5.38
CA HIS A 378 8.51 2.73 4.27
C HIS A 378 7.02 2.76 4.68
N LEU A 379 6.62 2.08 5.76
CA LEU A 379 5.20 2.01 6.16
C LEU A 379 4.81 2.97 7.29
N ASP A 380 5.77 3.57 8.00
CA ASP A 380 5.47 4.55 9.04
C ASP A 380 4.54 5.69 8.56
N PRO A 381 4.64 6.24 7.33
CA PRO A 381 3.70 7.25 6.84
C PRO A 381 2.22 6.83 6.96
N LEU A 382 1.91 5.54 6.86
CA LEU A 382 0.55 5.02 6.86
C LEU A 382 -0.01 4.83 8.29
N PHE A 383 0.87 4.54 9.26
CA PHE A 383 0.47 4.06 10.59
C PHE A 383 0.96 4.90 11.76
N ALA A 384 1.99 5.74 11.58
CA ALA A 384 2.56 6.56 12.64
C ALA A 384 1.49 7.38 13.37
N ALA A 385 1.72 7.61 14.66
CA ALA A 385 0.86 8.48 15.45
C ALA A 385 0.83 9.89 14.85
N THR A 386 -0.33 10.54 14.88
CA THR A 386 -0.57 11.83 14.20
C THR A 386 0.48 12.90 14.54
N ALA A 387 0.94 12.96 15.79
CA ALA A 387 1.95 13.91 16.24
C ALA A 387 3.35 13.69 15.64
N HIS A 388 3.64 12.46 15.19
CA HIS A 388 4.92 12.04 14.61
C HIS A 388 4.85 11.82 13.09
N ASN A 389 3.67 11.98 12.48
CA ASN A 389 3.48 11.66 11.07
C ASN A 389 3.76 12.87 10.16
N THR A 390 5.03 13.06 9.78
CA THR A 390 5.48 14.16 8.92
C THR A 390 4.83 14.11 7.53
N ALA A 391 4.62 12.92 6.97
CA ALA A 391 3.96 12.75 5.68
C ALA A 391 2.54 13.32 5.70
N THR A 392 1.74 12.95 6.70
CA THR A 392 0.36 13.43 6.87
C THR A 392 0.32 14.94 7.07
N ARG A 393 1.17 15.49 7.93
CA ARG A 393 1.24 16.93 8.20
C ARG A 393 1.54 17.74 6.94
N THR A 394 2.59 17.36 6.21
CA THR A 394 3.03 18.14 5.04
C THR A 394 2.12 17.93 3.82
N LEU A 395 1.52 16.73 3.67
CA LEU A 395 0.46 16.51 2.69
C LEU A 395 -0.77 17.37 3.01
N ALA A 396 -1.15 17.53 4.27
CA ALA A 396 -2.24 18.41 4.67
C ALA A 396 -1.97 19.87 4.27
N GLU A 397 -0.74 20.36 4.39
CA GLU A 397 -0.35 21.71 3.93
C GLU A 397 -0.47 21.86 2.42
N PHE A 398 -0.01 20.87 1.65
CA PHE A 398 -0.19 20.85 0.19
C PHE A 398 -1.67 20.85 -0.20
N LEU A 399 -2.48 20.00 0.43
CA LEU A 399 -3.92 19.93 0.20
C LEU A 399 -4.61 21.25 0.57
N GLY A 400 -4.17 21.94 1.62
CA GLY A 400 -4.64 23.27 1.98
C GLY A 400 -4.46 24.29 0.85
N ARG A 401 -3.31 24.25 0.15
CA ARG A 401 -3.06 25.10 -1.03
C ARG A 401 -3.95 24.72 -2.20
N VAL A 402 -4.12 23.42 -2.48
CA VAL A 402 -5.02 22.96 -3.55
C VAL A 402 -6.47 23.32 -3.25
N VAL A 403 -6.90 23.26 -1.98
CA VAL A 403 -8.25 23.62 -1.55
C VAL A 403 -8.48 25.13 -1.62
N GLY A 404 -7.50 25.92 -1.19
CA GLY A 404 -7.57 27.38 -1.11
C GLY A 404 -7.33 28.12 -2.44
N GLY A 405 -6.60 27.50 -3.38
CA GLY A 405 -6.44 28.04 -4.73
C GLY A 405 -7.78 28.10 -5.47
N ARG A 406 -8.23 29.33 -5.75
CA ARG A 406 -9.30 29.61 -6.73
C ARG A 406 -8.69 29.95 -8.07
#